data_AF-A0A6A5HUL4-F1
#
_entry.id   AF-A0A6A5HUL4-F1
#
_cell.length_a   1.000
_cell.length_b   1.000
_cell.length_c   1.000
_cell.angle_alpha   90.00
_cell.angle_beta   90.00
_cell.angle_gamma   90.00
#
_symmetry.space_group_name_H-M   'P 1'
#
loop_
_entity.id
_entity.type
_entity.pdbx_description
1 polymer ?
#
loop_
_entity_poly.entity_id
_entity_poly.type
_entity_poly.pdbx_seq_one_letter_code
_entity_poly.pdbx_strand_id
1 'polypeptide(L)'
;MFQCKISTGQYCWRQELFQPILTELFDLQQEFGTITVGLHETVDHNLLNRIFSYLGLVERLEILSTNFLPPSSFIPIFPPWPRQRIIIKPNSPWLTLDTLFTCTCSYIDIANTNLENKELDEILTHWKAGGLPNLKYLEIGSTKFKRNGDPILGMVPNEWEDQTTIRTDDGSKTAEVHIRGNYLVMDTLLIGLNF
;
A
#
# COMPACT_ATOMS: atom_id res chain seq x y z
N MET A 1 8.57 11.46 26.33
CA MET A 1 8.44 11.02 24.92
C MET A 1 9.80 10.52 24.46
N PHE A 2 9.88 9.33 23.87
CA PHE A 2 11.17 8.78 23.42
C PHE A 2 11.70 9.62 22.26
N GLN A 3 13.02 9.83 22.21
CA GLN A 3 13.65 10.59 21.12
C GLN A 3 13.80 9.76 19.83
N CYS A 4 13.54 8.46 19.88
CA CYS A 4 13.62 7.55 18.76
C CYS A 4 12.23 7.06 18.32
N LYS A 5 12.13 6.64 17.06
CA LYS A 5 10.96 5.96 16.53
C LYS A 5 10.97 4.49 16.92
N ILE A 6 9.83 4.00 17.39
CA ILE A 6 9.67 2.60 17.80
C ILE A 6 9.20 1.78 16.60
N SER A 7 9.74 0.56 16.45
CA SER A 7 9.30 -0.40 15.45
C SER A 7 8.94 -1.72 16.10
N THR A 8 7.92 -2.39 15.57
CA THR A 8 7.50 -3.72 16.00
C THR A 8 8.19 -4.80 15.17
N GLY A 9 8.49 -5.94 15.78
CA GLY A 9 8.91 -7.12 15.04
C GLY A 9 7.73 -7.79 14.31
N GLN A 10 8.06 -8.63 13.32
CA GLN A 10 7.11 -9.24 12.38
C GLN A 10 5.93 -9.99 13.04
N TYR A 11 6.17 -10.59 14.21
CA TYR A 11 5.19 -11.43 14.93
C TYR A 11 4.87 -10.90 16.32
N CYS A 12 5.24 -9.66 16.63
CA CYS A 12 4.98 -9.07 17.96
C CYS A 12 3.48 -9.01 18.27
N TRP A 13 2.63 -8.82 17.25
CA TRP A 13 1.18 -8.80 17.37
C TRP A 13 0.54 -10.09 17.92
N ARG A 14 1.31 -11.18 18.04
CA ARG A 14 0.88 -12.44 18.66
C ARG A 14 1.11 -12.48 20.18
N GLN A 15 1.85 -11.53 20.73
CA GLN A 15 2.22 -11.51 22.14
C GLN A 15 1.11 -10.83 22.96
N GLU A 16 0.82 -11.37 24.14
CA GLU A 16 -0.22 -10.82 25.04
C GLU A 16 0.04 -9.35 25.42
N LEU A 17 1.31 -8.98 25.53
CA LEU A 17 1.72 -7.62 25.89
C LEU A 17 1.70 -6.63 24.71
N PHE A 18 1.45 -7.09 23.48
CA PHE A 18 1.51 -6.21 22.31
C PHE A 18 0.47 -5.10 22.36
N GLN A 19 -0.80 -5.46 22.55
CA GLN A 19 -1.90 -4.52 22.63
C GLN A 19 -1.75 -3.48 23.77
N PRO A 20 -1.48 -3.87 25.02
CA PRO A 20 -1.37 -2.89 26.11
C PRO A 20 -0.17 -1.96 25.93
N ILE A 21 0.99 -2.47 25.51
CA ILE A 21 2.18 -1.65 25.28
C ILE A 21 1.93 -0.66 24.13
N LEU A 22 1.41 -1.14 23.00
CA LEU A 22 1.20 -0.30 21.83
C LEU A 22 0.15 0.79 22.11
N THR A 23 -0.91 0.43 22.84
CA THR A 23 -1.93 1.35 23.37
C THR A 23 -1.31 2.47 24.19
N GLU A 24 -0.49 2.13 25.19
CA GLU A 24 0.15 3.12 26.06
C GLU A 24 1.07 4.05 25.26
N LEU A 25 1.83 3.51 24.31
CA LEU A 25 2.70 4.30 23.45
C LEU A 25 1.92 5.26 22.53
N PHE A 26 0.74 4.85 22.03
CA PHE A 26 -0.14 5.76 21.28
C PHE A 26 -0.72 6.86 22.17
N ASP A 27 -1.15 6.52 23.39
CA ASP A 27 -1.71 7.50 24.33
C ASP A 27 -0.61 8.53 24.75
N LEU A 28 0.67 8.13 24.73
CA LEU A 28 1.84 8.99 24.91
C LEU A 28 2.24 9.78 23.64
N GLN A 29 1.49 9.67 22.54
CA GLN A 29 1.78 10.30 21.25
C GLN A 29 3.17 9.94 20.68
N GLN A 30 3.62 8.71 20.94
CA GLN A 30 4.90 8.24 20.43
C GLN A 30 4.86 8.08 18.91
N GLU A 31 5.92 8.51 18.23
CA GLU A 31 6.10 8.22 16.80
C GLU A 31 6.67 6.81 16.58
N PHE A 32 6.19 6.17 15.53
CA PHE A 32 6.57 4.82 15.15
C PHE A 32 7.26 4.81 13.79
N GLY A 33 8.31 4.01 13.67
CA GLY A 33 8.95 3.70 12.40
C GLY A 33 8.09 2.70 11.64
N THR A 34 8.06 1.45 12.09
CA THR A 34 7.26 0.39 11.47
C THR A 34 6.32 -0.26 12.48
N ILE A 35 5.05 -0.35 12.12
CA ILE A 35 4.10 -1.26 12.78
C ILE A 35 3.78 -2.41 11.84
N THR A 36 3.92 -3.62 12.33
CA THR A 36 3.60 -4.86 11.62
C THR A 36 2.46 -5.57 12.35
N VAL A 37 1.39 -5.88 11.62
CA VAL A 37 0.21 -6.58 12.14
C VAL A 37 -0.18 -7.73 11.21
N GLY A 38 -0.84 -8.74 11.78
CA GLY A 38 -1.52 -9.78 11.02
C GLY A 38 -2.97 -9.40 10.73
N LEU A 39 -3.49 -9.82 9.58
CA LEU A 39 -4.91 -9.74 9.25
C LEU A 39 -5.51 -11.15 9.20
N HIS A 40 -5.86 -11.66 10.37
CA HIS A 40 -6.32 -13.04 10.59
C HIS A 40 -7.51 -13.06 11.57
N GLU A 41 -8.41 -14.04 11.48
CA GLU A 41 -9.58 -14.20 12.36
C GLU A 41 -9.26 -14.32 13.87
N THR A 42 -8.02 -14.63 14.24
CA THR A 42 -7.56 -14.68 15.65
C THR A 42 -7.04 -13.34 16.16
N VAL A 43 -6.90 -12.34 15.30
CA VAL A 43 -6.46 -11.01 15.72
C VAL A 43 -7.71 -10.22 16.14
N ASP A 44 -7.65 -9.58 17.30
CA ASP A 44 -8.75 -8.74 17.78
C ASP A 44 -8.99 -7.57 16.80
N HIS A 45 -10.18 -7.51 16.23
CA HIS A 45 -10.58 -6.44 15.31
C HIS A 45 -10.65 -5.07 16.01
N ASN A 46 -10.93 -5.02 17.32
CA ASN A 46 -10.90 -3.77 18.08
C ASN A 46 -9.48 -3.24 18.23
N LEU A 47 -8.51 -4.14 18.44
CA LEU A 47 -7.10 -3.79 18.41
C LEU A 47 -6.69 -3.24 17.04
N LEU A 48 -7.07 -3.90 15.95
CA LEU A 48 -6.77 -3.42 14.59
C LEU A 48 -7.36 -2.03 14.33
N ASN A 49 -8.64 -1.82 14.65
CA ASN A 49 -9.29 -0.52 14.54
C ASN A 49 -8.55 0.57 15.33
N ARG A 50 -8.13 0.25 16.56
CA ARG A 50 -7.35 1.18 17.39
C ARG A 50 -5.99 1.49 16.76
N ILE A 51 -5.27 0.49 16.26
CA ILE A 51 -3.98 0.72 15.58
C ILE A 51 -4.19 1.63 14.35
N PHE A 52 -5.23 1.34 13.56
CA PHE A 52 -5.50 2.08 12.33
C PHE A 52 -5.91 3.54 12.57
N SER A 53 -6.54 3.84 13.70
CA SER A 53 -6.84 5.24 14.08
C SER A 53 -5.60 6.08 14.40
N TYR A 54 -4.43 5.46 14.65
CA TYR A 54 -3.18 6.14 15.01
C TYR A 54 -2.13 6.15 13.90
N LEU A 55 -2.46 5.73 12.67
CA LEU A 55 -1.48 5.62 11.58
C LEU A 55 -0.82 6.95 11.20
N GLY A 56 -1.41 8.08 11.58
CA GLY A 56 -0.83 9.41 11.42
C GLY A 56 0.44 9.61 12.25
N LEU A 57 0.78 8.70 13.17
CA LEU A 57 2.03 8.65 13.94
C LEU A 57 3.02 7.59 13.42
N VAL A 58 2.67 6.86 12.37
CA VAL A 58 3.38 5.67 11.91
C VAL A 58 4.00 5.94 10.54
N GLU A 59 5.31 5.74 10.37
CA GLU A 59 5.94 5.91 9.05
C GLU A 59 5.57 4.78 8.09
N ARG A 60 5.60 3.54 8.58
CA ARG A 60 5.36 2.33 7.79
C ARG A 60 4.37 1.40 8.46
N LEU A 61 3.34 1.00 7.72
CA LEU A 61 2.46 -0.09 8.09
C LEU A 61 2.77 -1.32 7.24
N GLU A 62 2.90 -2.47 7.89
CA GLU A 62 3.02 -3.76 7.24
C GLU A 62 1.88 -4.67 7.71
N ILE A 63 0.99 -5.04 6.80
CA ILE A 63 -0.03 -6.05 7.02
C ILE A 63 0.47 -7.33 6.36
N LEU A 64 0.83 -8.31 7.17
CA LEU A 64 1.43 -9.55 6.70
C LEU A 64 0.47 -10.72 6.93
N SER A 65 0.38 -11.58 5.93
CA SER A 65 -0.29 -12.88 6.08
C SER A 65 0.61 -13.85 6.80
N THR A 66 -0.01 -14.82 7.46
CA THR A 66 0.68 -16.06 7.81
C THR A 66 -0.06 -17.22 7.15
N ASN A 67 0.63 -17.95 6.28
CA ASN A 67 0.06 -18.99 5.40
C ASN A 67 -0.65 -20.15 6.11
N PHE A 68 -0.58 -20.21 7.44
CA PHE A 68 -1.18 -21.26 8.26
C PHE A 68 -2.48 -20.84 8.94
N LEU A 69 -2.94 -19.60 8.75
CA LEU A 69 -4.09 -19.06 9.47
C LEU A 69 -5.19 -18.57 8.49
N PRO A 70 -6.48 -18.93 8.68
CA PRO A 70 -7.58 -18.54 7.80
C PRO A 70 -7.75 -17.03 7.56
N PRO A 71 -7.78 -16.55 6.30
CA PRO A 71 -7.84 -15.11 6.01
C PRO A 71 -9.02 -14.44 6.73
N SER A 72 -8.76 -13.26 7.31
CA SER A 72 -9.79 -12.48 8.00
C SER A 72 -10.80 -11.91 7.01
N SER A 73 -12.07 -11.89 7.43
CA SER A 73 -13.16 -11.14 6.81
C SER A 73 -13.16 -9.64 7.15
N PHE A 74 -12.25 -9.20 8.03
CA PHE A 74 -12.11 -7.81 8.43
C PHE A 74 -11.65 -6.93 7.26
N ILE A 75 -12.31 -5.78 7.11
CA ILE A 75 -12.01 -4.76 6.10
C ILE A 75 -11.35 -3.56 6.81
N PRO A 76 -10.06 -3.32 6.60
CA PRO A 76 -9.37 -2.16 7.15
C PRO A 76 -9.91 -0.83 6.62
N ILE A 77 -9.93 0.17 7.50
CA ILE A 77 -10.29 1.56 7.19
C ILE A 77 -9.11 2.44 7.62
N PHE A 78 -8.54 3.24 6.70
CA PHE A 78 -7.27 3.96 6.90
C PHE A 78 -7.35 5.51 6.95
N PRO A 79 -8.25 6.18 7.68
CA PRO A 79 -8.11 7.59 8.03
C PRO A 79 -7.59 7.72 9.47
N PRO A 80 -6.32 8.11 9.69
CA PRO A 80 -5.29 8.47 8.70
C PRO A 80 -4.57 7.27 8.06
N TRP A 81 -3.82 7.51 6.96
CA TRP A 81 -2.85 6.56 6.37
C TRP A 81 -1.48 6.67 7.07
N PRO A 82 -0.59 5.66 6.97
CA PRO A 82 0.80 5.80 7.42
C PRO A 82 1.52 6.87 6.61
N ARG A 83 2.52 7.51 7.22
CA ARG A 83 3.15 8.73 6.66
C ARG A 83 3.96 8.47 5.38
N GLN A 84 4.51 7.27 5.21
CA GLN A 84 5.45 7.01 4.10
C GLN A 84 5.10 5.76 3.30
N ARG A 85 4.88 4.62 3.96
CA ARG A 85 4.80 3.33 3.27
C ARG A 85 3.69 2.45 3.82
N ILE A 86 2.98 1.79 2.91
CA ILE A 86 2.10 0.68 3.24
C ILE A 86 2.52 -0.56 2.46
N ILE A 87 2.57 -1.70 3.17
CA ILE A 87 2.79 -3.02 2.59
C ILE A 87 1.63 -3.92 3.01
N ILE A 88 0.94 -4.52 2.04
CA ILE A 88 -0.13 -5.48 2.27
C ILE A 88 0.20 -6.74 1.46
N LYS A 89 0.70 -7.78 2.13
CA LYS A 89 0.97 -9.09 1.52
C LYS A 89 -0.15 -10.15 1.63
N PRO A 90 -1.17 -10.09 2.51
CA PRO A 90 -2.27 -11.07 2.46
C PRO A 90 -3.12 -10.92 1.21
N ASN A 91 -4.04 -11.88 1.01
CA ASN A 91 -5.12 -11.71 0.06
C ASN A 91 -5.88 -10.42 0.43
N SER A 92 -5.90 -9.45 -0.49
CA SER A 92 -6.48 -8.12 -0.28
C SER A 92 -7.67 -7.87 -1.22
N PRO A 93 -8.65 -8.80 -1.30
CA PRO A 93 -9.78 -8.68 -2.23
C PRO A 93 -10.72 -7.52 -1.86
N TRP A 94 -10.59 -6.99 -0.64
CA TRP A 94 -11.36 -5.87 -0.12
C TRP A 94 -10.83 -4.50 -0.57
N LEU A 95 -9.62 -4.43 -1.12
CA LEU A 95 -9.07 -3.16 -1.59
C LEU A 95 -9.83 -2.67 -2.82
N THR A 96 -10.38 -1.47 -2.73
CA THR A 96 -11.04 -0.76 -3.84
C THR A 96 -10.21 0.41 -4.34
N LEU A 97 -10.49 0.87 -5.57
CA LEU A 97 -9.90 2.11 -6.09
C LEU A 97 -10.20 3.32 -5.20
N ASP A 98 -11.44 3.45 -4.73
CA ASP A 98 -11.82 4.54 -3.81
C ASP A 98 -10.93 4.57 -2.57
N THR A 99 -10.67 3.40 -1.98
CA THR A 99 -9.78 3.29 -0.82
C THR A 99 -8.37 3.72 -1.21
N LEU A 100 -7.81 3.17 -2.30
CA LEU A 100 -6.47 3.45 -2.77
C LEU A 100 -6.26 4.93 -3.11
N PHE A 101 -7.24 5.60 -3.73
CA PHE A 101 -7.15 7.01 -4.11
C PHE A 101 -7.17 7.98 -2.93
N THR A 102 -7.58 7.52 -1.74
CA THR A 102 -7.39 8.30 -0.51
C THR A 102 -5.98 8.18 0.08
N CYS A 103 -5.14 7.27 -0.44
CA CYS A 103 -3.83 6.98 0.11
C CYS A 103 -2.85 8.14 -0.08
N THR A 104 -2.27 8.61 1.03
CA THR A 104 -1.28 9.70 1.03
C THR A 104 0.16 9.20 1.06
N CYS A 105 0.38 7.88 1.02
CA CYS A 105 1.70 7.26 1.11
C CYS A 105 2.56 7.55 -0.13
N SER A 106 3.87 7.51 0.06
CA SER A 106 4.84 7.57 -1.04
C SER A 106 5.22 6.20 -1.60
N TYR A 107 5.09 5.14 -0.81
CA TYR A 107 5.41 3.77 -1.22
C TYR A 107 4.22 2.88 -0.94
N ILE A 108 3.67 2.27 -1.99
CA ILE A 108 2.52 1.38 -1.90
C ILE A 108 2.94 0.04 -2.48
N ASP A 109 2.85 -1.02 -1.68
CA ASP A 109 3.08 -2.40 -2.10
C ASP A 109 1.90 -3.24 -1.64
N ILE A 110 1.05 -3.67 -2.56
CA ILE A 110 -0.14 -4.46 -2.25
C ILE A 110 -0.20 -5.67 -3.17
N ALA A 111 -0.21 -6.86 -2.59
CA ALA A 111 -0.28 -8.11 -3.31
C ALA A 111 -1.70 -8.70 -3.27
N ASN A 112 -2.02 -9.53 -4.26
CA ASN A 112 -3.22 -10.36 -4.30
C ASN A 112 -4.53 -9.56 -4.15
N THR A 113 -4.66 -8.45 -4.88
CA THR A 113 -5.93 -7.71 -5.03
C THR A 113 -6.87 -8.43 -6.01
N ASN A 114 -8.09 -7.90 -6.12
CA ASN A 114 -9.07 -8.29 -7.14
C ASN A 114 -9.17 -7.29 -8.31
N LEU A 115 -8.25 -6.34 -8.43
CA LEU A 115 -8.31 -5.28 -9.44
C LEU A 115 -8.07 -5.84 -10.84
N GLU A 116 -8.98 -5.62 -11.76
CA GLU A 116 -8.86 -6.03 -13.15
C GLU A 116 -7.98 -5.04 -13.93
N ASN A 117 -7.60 -5.39 -15.17
CA ASN A 117 -6.74 -4.55 -16.01
C ASN A 117 -7.25 -3.10 -16.13
N LYS A 118 -8.57 -2.93 -16.25
CA LYS A 118 -9.21 -1.61 -16.31
C LYS A 118 -8.96 -0.78 -15.05
N GLU A 119 -9.09 -1.39 -13.87
CA GLU A 119 -8.84 -0.69 -12.60
C GLU A 119 -7.34 -0.35 -12.45
N LEU A 120 -6.45 -1.21 -12.94
CA LEU A 120 -5.01 -0.91 -12.99
C LEU A 120 -4.70 0.27 -13.93
N ASP A 121 -5.38 0.37 -15.07
CA ASP A 121 -5.30 1.53 -15.97
C ASP A 121 -5.86 2.80 -15.31
N GLU A 122 -6.97 2.69 -14.57
CA GLU A 122 -7.56 3.79 -13.79
C GLU A 122 -6.58 4.34 -12.73
N ILE A 123 -5.74 3.50 -12.11
CA ILE A 123 -4.70 3.97 -11.18
C ILE A 123 -3.67 4.85 -11.90
N LEU A 124 -3.20 4.41 -13.08
CA LEU A 124 -2.19 5.15 -13.84
C LEU A 124 -2.75 6.45 -14.40
N THR A 125 -3.98 6.43 -14.92
CA THR A 125 -4.65 7.63 -15.43
C THR A 125 -4.96 8.62 -14.31
N HIS A 126 -5.36 8.14 -13.13
CA HIS A 126 -5.53 8.98 -11.95
C HIS A 126 -4.22 9.65 -11.53
N TRP A 127 -3.11 8.91 -11.50
CA TRP A 127 -1.78 9.51 -11.23
C TRP A 127 -1.38 10.54 -12.29
N LYS A 128 -1.60 10.24 -13.58
CA LYS A 128 -1.30 11.20 -14.67
C LYS A 128 -2.06 12.52 -14.50
N ALA A 129 -3.31 12.46 -14.05
CA ALA A 129 -4.15 13.62 -13.78
C ALA A 129 -3.73 14.41 -12.51
N GLY A 130 -2.63 14.03 -11.84
CA GLY A 130 -2.13 14.67 -10.62
C GLY A 130 -2.61 14.02 -9.31
N GLY A 131 -3.35 12.91 -9.40
CA GLY A 131 -3.72 12.09 -8.25
C GLY A 131 -2.52 11.42 -7.59
N LEU A 132 -2.70 10.94 -6.35
CA LEU A 132 -1.64 10.33 -5.54
C LEU A 132 -0.35 11.18 -5.50
N PRO A 133 -0.42 12.45 -5.06
CA PRO A 133 0.64 13.44 -5.25
C PRO A 133 1.94 13.13 -4.50
N ASN A 134 1.92 12.24 -3.52
CA ASN A 134 3.12 11.84 -2.77
C ASN A 134 3.78 10.57 -3.31
N LEU A 135 3.12 9.88 -4.26
CA LEU A 135 3.54 8.58 -4.75
C LEU A 135 4.93 8.65 -5.38
N LYS A 136 5.81 7.76 -4.93
CA LYS A 136 7.15 7.52 -5.48
C LYS A 136 7.31 6.12 -6.03
N TYR A 137 6.57 5.16 -5.45
CA TYR A 137 6.60 3.76 -5.81
C TYR A 137 5.23 3.13 -5.63
N LEU A 138 4.84 2.32 -6.60
CA LEU A 138 3.62 1.52 -6.58
C LEU A 138 3.92 0.12 -7.11
N GLU A 139 3.61 -0.91 -6.33
CA GLU A 139 3.54 -2.30 -6.78
C GLU A 139 2.16 -2.85 -6.41
N ILE A 140 1.35 -3.20 -7.40
CA ILE A 140 0.01 -3.77 -7.22
C ILE A 140 -0.06 -5.13 -7.92
N GLY A 141 -0.12 -6.19 -7.12
CA GLY A 141 -0.39 -7.54 -7.59
C GLY A 141 -1.88 -7.80 -7.64
N SER A 142 -2.38 -8.38 -8.73
CA SER A 142 -3.78 -8.76 -8.86
C SER A 142 -3.95 -10.22 -9.24
N THR A 143 -4.92 -10.88 -8.61
CA THR A 143 -5.34 -12.25 -8.98
C THR A 143 -6.23 -12.27 -10.23
N LYS A 144 -6.81 -11.12 -10.61
CA LYS A 144 -7.66 -10.97 -11.79
C LYS A 144 -6.97 -10.34 -13.00
N PHE A 145 -5.70 -10.01 -12.87
CA PHE A 145 -4.91 -9.51 -14.01
C PHE A 145 -4.88 -10.54 -15.14
N LYS A 146 -5.08 -10.06 -16.38
CA LYS A 146 -5.07 -10.88 -17.59
C LYS A 146 -4.05 -10.33 -18.58
N ARG A 147 -3.10 -11.17 -19.03
CA ARG A 147 -2.10 -10.78 -20.04
C ARG A 147 -2.72 -10.36 -21.38
N ASN A 148 -3.81 -11.02 -21.78
CA ASN A 148 -4.59 -10.70 -22.99
C ASN A 148 -5.91 -10.01 -22.63
N GLY A 149 -5.94 -9.27 -21.52
CA GLY A 149 -7.12 -8.54 -21.04
C GLY A 149 -7.23 -7.14 -21.63
N ASP A 150 -7.97 -6.28 -20.93
CA ASP A 150 -8.12 -4.88 -21.34
C ASP A 150 -6.75 -4.18 -21.42
N PRO A 151 -6.60 -3.21 -22.34
CA PRO A 151 -5.38 -2.43 -22.46
C PRO A 151 -5.09 -1.63 -21.18
N ILE A 152 -3.80 -1.51 -20.86
CA ILE A 152 -3.27 -0.62 -19.83
C ILE A 152 -2.39 0.39 -20.55
N LEU A 153 -2.63 1.68 -20.35
CA LEU A 153 -2.04 2.79 -21.12
C LEU A 153 -2.25 2.66 -22.64
N GLY A 154 -3.38 2.06 -23.04
CA GLY A 154 -3.71 1.82 -24.45
C GLY A 154 -2.97 0.66 -25.10
N MET A 155 -2.20 -0.14 -24.34
CA MET A 155 -1.48 -1.31 -24.85
C MET A 155 -1.94 -2.58 -24.14
N VAL A 156 -2.11 -3.68 -24.88
CA VAL A 156 -2.45 -4.98 -24.27
C VAL A 156 -1.25 -5.47 -23.47
N PRO A 157 -1.40 -5.95 -22.22
CA PRO A 157 -0.25 -6.28 -21.37
C PRO A 157 0.75 -7.30 -21.94
N ASN A 158 0.32 -8.20 -22.82
CA ASN A 158 1.20 -9.18 -23.49
C ASN A 158 2.09 -8.56 -24.58
N GLU A 159 1.79 -7.33 -25.00
CA GLU A 159 2.56 -6.57 -26.00
C GLU A 159 3.60 -5.65 -25.34
N TRP A 160 3.64 -5.59 -24.00
CA TRP A 160 4.66 -4.83 -23.28
C TRP A 160 6.01 -5.53 -23.42
N GLU A 161 6.95 -4.89 -24.11
CA GLU A 161 8.29 -5.46 -24.33
C GLU A 161 9.17 -5.33 -23.07
N ASP A 162 9.10 -4.21 -22.35
CA ASP A 162 9.85 -3.97 -21.11
C ASP A 162 9.12 -2.97 -20.19
N GLN A 163 9.49 -1.70 -20.30
CA GLN A 163 9.03 -0.59 -19.48
C GLN A 163 8.50 0.55 -20.36
N THR A 164 7.42 1.18 -19.90
CA THR A 164 6.82 2.37 -20.53
C THR A 164 7.06 3.57 -19.64
N THR A 165 7.58 4.66 -20.22
CA THR A 165 7.68 5.94 -19.52
C THR A 165 6.38 6.73 -19.67
N ILE A 166 5.80 7.17 -18.55
CA ILE A 166 4.64 8.07 -18.51
C ILE A 166 4.98 9.37 -17.82
N ARG A 167 4.22 10.42 -18.12
CA ARG A 167 4.35 11.75 -17.52
C ARG A 167 2.97 12.20 -17.03
N THR A 168 2.96 12.98 -15.95
CA THR A 168 1.74 13.69 -15.52
C THR A 168 1.32 14.71 -16.58
N ASP A 169 0.03 15.00 -16.64
CA ASP A 169 -0.56 15.88 -17.66
C ASP A 169 -0.06 17.32 -17.54
N ASP A 170 0.26 17.76 -16.32
CA ASP A 170 0.92 19.05 -16.04
C ASP A 170 2.43 19.04 -16.36
N GLY A 171 2.98 17.87 -16.69
CA GLY A 171 4.38 17.65 -16.97
C GLY A 171 5.31 17.68 -15.75
N SER A 172 4.82 17.76 -14.52
CA SER A 172 5.65 17.94 -13.32
C SER A 172 6.43 16.67 -12.91
N LYS A 173 5.95 15.48 -13.28
CA LYS A 173 6.58 14.20 -12.90
C LYS A 173 6.61 13.20 -14.03
N THR A 174 7.60 12.32 -13.99
CA THR A 174 7.76 11.19 -14.89
C THR A 174 7.80 9.90 -14.08
N ALA A 175 7.34 8.79 -14.64
CA ALA A 175 7.47 7.48 -14.03
C ALA A 175 7.77 6.41 -15.07
N GLU A 176 8.49 5.38 -14.64
CA GLU A 176 8.66 4.13 -15.37
C GLU A 176 7.60 3.15 -14.88
N VAL A 177 6.91 2.52 -15.82
CA VAL A 177 5.87 1.53 -15.53
C VAL A 177 6.23 0.23 -16.24
N HIS A 178 6.11 -0.90 -15.56
CA HIS A 178 6.31 -2.21 -16.16
C HIS A 178 5.39 -3.25 -15.53
N ILE A 179 5.28 -4.41 -16.19
CA ILE A 179 4.46 -5.52 -15.71
C ILE A 179 5.36 -6.69 -15.34
N ARG A 180 5.36 -7.09 -14.06
CA ARG A 180 6.13 -8.24 -13.56
C ARG A 180 5.19 -9.37 -13.15
N GLY A 181 5.00 -10.35 -14.02
CA GLY A 181 4.05 -11.44 -13.76
C GLY A 181 2.61 -10.92 -13.79
N ASN A 182 1.94 -10.90 -12.64
CA ASN A 182 0.61 -10.32 -12.43
C ASN A 182 0.66 -9.01 -11.60
N TYR A 183 1.81 -8.37 -11.55
CA TYR A 183 2.03 -7.10 -10.85
C TYR A 183 2.17 -5.95 -11.84
N LEU A 184 1.43 -4.87 -11.60
CA LEU A 184 1.73 -3.55 -12.14
C LEU A 184 2.74 -2.87 -11.22
N VAL A 185 3.87 -2.44 -11.77
CA VAL A 185 4.92 -1.74 -11.03
C VAL A 185 5.14 -0.37 -11.65
N MET A 186 5.28 0.64 -10.80
CA MET A 186 5.55 2.01 -11.20
C MET A 186 6.54 2.67 -10.25
N ASP A 187 7.57 3.30 -10.82
CA ASP A 187 8.62 4.03 -10.14
C ASP A 187 8.65 5.47 -10.64
N THR A 188 8.40 6.45 -9.78
CA THR A 188 8.51 7.86 -10.20
C THR A 188 9.97 8.26 -10.29
N LEU A 189 10.35 8.82 -11.43
CA LEU A 189 11.65 9.43 -11.61
C LEU A 189 11.62 10.84 -11.03
N LEU A 190 12.50 11.11 -10.06
CA LEU A 190 12.76 12.48 -9.65
C LEU A 190 13.46 13.18 -10.81
N ILE A 191 12.74 14.07 -11.50
CA ILE A 191 13.36 15.00 -12.43
C ILE A 191 14.25 15.89 -11.56
N GLY A 192 15.57 15.70 -11.65
CA GLY A 192 16.52 16.66 -11.12
C GLY A 192 16.24 17.99 -11.80
N LEU A 193 15.64 18.93 -11.07
CA LEU A 193 15.67 20.33 -11.44
C LEU A 193 17.15 20.74 -11.33
N ASN A 194 17.88 20.62 -12.43
CA ASN A 194 19.13 21.33 -12.60
C ASN A 194 18.75 22.82 -12.63
N PHE A 195 18.94 23.48 -11.49
CA PHE A 195 18.94 24.94 -11.37
C PHE A 195 20.15 25.52 -12.10
#